data_AF-A0A6A4GX44-F1
#
_entry.id   AF-A0A6A4GX44-F1
#
_cell.length_a   1.000
_cell.length_b   1.000
_cell.length_c   1.000
_cell.angle_alpha   90.00
_cell.angle_beta   90.00
_cell.angle_gamma   90.00
#
_symmetry.space_group_name_H-M   'P 1'
#
loop_
_entity.id
_entity.type
_entity.pdbx_description
1 polymer ?
#
loop_
_entity_poly.entity_id
_entity_poly.type
_entity_poly.pdbx_seq_one_letter_code
_entity_poly.pdbx_strand_id
1 'polypeptide(L)'
;MTPEESQAIAFAGAVFVSNLDTLVFSCALFGIYMSAFTVSIRILLQREHHTLAHKALIGILLAGFVMTVLYNSQNIVVNLFLVKFGVVTSLPGGLIAQETVADSKCIVPTLLQEWSGNFIVLLADMAIAWRAWALWADNRLIKWPLLIMLLIDIAVNTASNLADTLAYFPLITQVANAVTLNWVGVVLNFGVNIAATLLIAYRAWKHHHSVHVILHKKQTQVGAILLLMVESGAILGVVQVCCIVINVLEIHAANPSPINTAKVFLGALYTYSAAINPVALVILVQTGNTYEDSFHLEDLPSLDINSAHMTSLGTQHPLGSHEVEGYF
;
A
#
# COMPACT_ATOMS: atom_id res chain seq x y z
N MET A 1 42.73 -24.00 7.54
CA MET A 1 41.95 -22.80 7.23
C MET A 1 42.91 -21.62 7.21
N THR A 2 43.02 -20.92 6.08
CA THR A 2 43.85 -19.71 6.01
C THR A 2 43.13 -18.53 6.66
N PRO A 3 43.83 -17.45 7.05
CA PRO A 3 43.19 -16.24 7.58
C PRO A 3 42.16 -15.65 6.61
N GLU A 4 42.41 -15.71 5.30
CA GLU A 4 41.50 -15.21 4.26
C GLU A 4 40.20 -16.03 4.22
N GLU A 5 40.31 -17.36 4.29
CA GLU A 5 39.13 -18.24 4.36
C GLU A 5 38.29 -17.94 5.61
N SER A 6 38.94 -17.72 6.76
CA SER A 6 38.24 -17.40 8.00
C SER A 6 37.49 -16.07 7.92
N GLN A 7 38.08 -15.08 7.26
CA GLN A 7 37.45 -13.78 7.05
C GLN A 7 36.26 -13.89 6.09
N ALA A 8 36.38 -14.67 5.01
CA ALA A 8 35.30 -14.89 4.06
C ALA A 8 34.09 -15.59 4.71
N ILE A 9 34.34 -16.62 5.54
CA ILE A 9 33.26 -17.30 6.28
C ILE A 9 32.60 -16.36 7.29
N ALA A 10 33.38 -15.55 8.01
CA ALA A 10 32.83 -14.58 8.95
C ALA A 10 31.97 -13.53 8.24
N PHE A 11 32.42 -13.03 7.09
CA PHE A 11 31.67 -12.09 6.27
C PHE A 11 30.36 -12.69 5.75
N ALA A 12 30.41 -13.90 5.17
CA ALA A 12 29.21 -14.60 4.71
C ALA A 12 28.23 -14.83 5.86
N GLY A 13 28.72 -15.26 7.02
CA GLY A 13 27.91 -15.42 8.23
C GLY A 13 27.19 -14.13 8.65
N ALA A 14 27.87 -12.99 8.63
CA ALA A 14 27.27 -11.70 8.94
C ALA A 14 26.16 -11.31 7.94
N VAL A 15 26.37 -11.56 6.64
CA VAL A 15 25.36 -11.34 5.60
C VAL A 15 24.13 -12.23 5.84
N PHE A 16 24.32 -13.50 6.16
CA PHE A 16 23.22 -14.41 6.46
C PHE A 16 22.40 -13.98 7.67
N VAL A 17 23.05 -13.55 8.76
CA VAL A 17 22.35 -13.05 9.95
C VAL A 17 21.53 -11.81 9.61
N SER A 18 22.10 -10.83 8.90
CA SER A 18 21.38 -9.62 8.49
C SER A 18 20.18 -9.93 7.58
N ASN A 19 20.32 -10.92 6.69
CA ASN A 19 19.25 -11.36 5.81
C ASN A 19 18.12 -12.07 6.57
N LEU A 20 18.47 -12.90 7.56
CA LEU A 20 17.50 -13.55 8.44
C LEU A 20 16.73 -12.53 9.31
N ASP A 21 17.42 -11.54 9.87
CA ASP A 21 16.78 -10.47 10.66
C ASP A 21 15.75 -9.71 9.82
N THR A 22 16.15 -9.36 8.58
CA THR A 22 15.26 -8.73 7.60
C THR A 22 14.07 -9.62 7.25
N LEU A 23 14.29 -10.91 7.07
CA LEU A 23 13.24 -11.86 6.71
C LEU A 23 12.20 -11.97 7.84
N VAL A 24 12.66 -12.09 9.09
CA VAL A 24 11.80 -12.12 10.28
C VAL A 24 10.97 -10.83 10.36
N PHE A 25 11.60 -9.68 10.17
CA PHE A 25 10.93 -8.39 10.17
C PHE A 25 9.87 -8.29 9.06
N SER A 26 10.22 -8.71 7.83
CA SER A 26 9.31 -8.71 6.69
C SER A 26 8.11 -9.63 6.91
N CYS A 27 8.32 -10.82 7.48
CA CYS A 27 7.25 -11.75 7.84
C CYS A 27 6.31 -11.15 8.90
N ALA A 28 6.84 -10.41 9.88
CA ALA A 28 6.01 -9.74 10.88
C ALA A 28 5.13 -8.66 10.24
N LEU A 29 5.69 -7.81 9.39
CA LEU A 29 4.94 -6.80 8.64
C LEU A 29 3.89 -7.43 7.70
N PHE A 30 4.24 -8.53 7.04
CA PHE A 30 3.30 -9.30 6.24
C PHE A 30 2.13 -9.82 7.07
N GLY A 31 2.36 -10.34 8.28
CA GLY A 31 1.30 -10.75 9.20
C GLY A 31 0.34 -9.62 9.59
N ILE A 32 0.88 -8.41 9.84
CA ILE A 32 0.07 -7.21 10.09
C ILE A 32 -0.79 -6.88 8.87
N TYR A 33 -0.18 -6.88 7.67
CA TYR A 33 -0.89 -6.65 6.42
C TYR A 33 -2.01 -7.68 6.18
N MET A 34 -1.74 -8.98 6.35
CA MET A 34 -2.71 -10.06 6.20
C MET A 34 -3.93 -9.86 7.11
N SER A 35 -3.69 -9.42 8.35
CA SER A 35 -4.75 -9.13 9.32
C SER A 35 -5.62 -7.97 8.86
N ALA A 36 -5.00 -6.85 8.45
CA ALA A 36 -5.71 -5.68 7.93
C ALA A 36 -6.50 -6.02 6.66
N PHE A 37 -5.90 -6.75 5.72
CA PHE A 37 -6.55 -7.19 4.49
C PHE A 37 -7.77 -8.07 4.77
N THR A 38 -7.65 -9.03 5.69
CA THR A 38 -8.76 -9.91 6.07
C THR A 38 -9.93 -9.12 6.67
N VAL A 39 -9.65 -8.16 7.55
CA VAL A 39 -10.68 -7.27 8.11
C VAL A 39 -11.35 -6.45 7.00
N SER A 40 -10.56 -5.85 6.10
CA SER A 40 -11.06 -5.05 4.99
C SER A 40 -11.97 -5.84 4.04
N ILE A 41 -11.56 -7.05 3.64
CA ILE A 41 -12.35 -7.92 2.77
C ILE A 41 -13.64 -8.37 3.47
N ARG A 42 -13.60 -8.71 4.77
CA ARG A 42 -14.82 -9.06 5.51
C ARG A 42 -15.82 -7.92 5.53
N ILE A 43 -15.37 -6.69 5.79
CA ILE A 43 -16.22 -5.50 5.79
C ILE A 43 -16.82 -5.26 4.40
N LEU A 44 -16.01 -5.40 3.33
CA LEU A 44 -16.49 -5.23 1.96
C LEU A 44 -17.53 -6.29 1.57
N LEU A 45 -17.29 -7.56 1.88
CA LEU A 45 -18.20 -8.66 1.53
C LEU A 45 -19.53 -8.63 2.29
N GLN A 46 -19.58 -7.98 3.45
CA GLN A 46 -20.81 -7.82 4.23
C GLN A 46 -21.77 -6.76 3.64
N ARG A 47 -21.32 -5.94 2.69
CA ARG A 47 -22.17 -4.90 2.08
C ARG A 47 -22.80 -5.40 0.78
N GLU A 48 -24.12 -5.36 0.67
CA GLU A 48 -24.90 -5.84 -0.49
C GLU A 48 -24.88 -4.90 -1.73
N HIS A 49 -23.92 -3.97 -1.83
CA HIS A 49 -23.90 -3.00 -2.91
C HIS A 49 -23.13 -3.49 -4.14
N HIS A 50 -23.84 -3.93 -5.17
CA HIS A 50 -23.27 -4.40 -6.44
C HIS A 50 -22.83 -3.27 -7.41
N THR A 51 -22.35 -2.14 -6.90
CA THR A 51 -21.88 -1.06 -7.79
C THR A 51 -20.59 -1.47 -8.50
N LEU A 52 -20.40 -1.01 -9.75
CA LEU A 52 -19.18 -1.26 -10.52
C LEU A 52 -17.93 -0.78 -9.76
N ALA A 53 -18.03 0.35 -9.05
CA ALA A 53 -16.96 0.89 -8.22
C ALA A 53 -16.57 -0.05 -7.07
N HIS A 54 -17.54 -0.70 -6.42
CA HIS A 54 -17.28 -1.68 -5.37
C HIS A 54 -16.54 -2.91 -5.91
N LYS A 55 -16.95 -3.43 -7.08
CA LYS A 55 -16.25 -4.54 -7.75
C LYS A 55 -14.81 -4.16 -8.13
N ALA A 56 -14.61 -2.94 -8.66
CA ALA A 56 -13.29 -2.44 -9.01
C ALA A 56 -12.38 -2.31 -7.77
N LEU A 57 -12.91 -1.82 -6.65
CA LEU A 57 -12.19 -1.72 -5.39
C LEU A 57 -11.72 -3.08 -4.86
N ILE A 58 -12.60 -4.10 -4.89
CA ILE A 58 -12.23 -5.48 -4.54
C ILE A 58 -11.10 -5.97 -5.45
N GLY A 59 -11.21 -5.74 -6.76
CA GLY A 59 -10.19 -6.11 -7.73
C GLY A 59 -8.82 -5.49 -7.42
N ILE A 60 -8.78 -4.19 -7.10
CA ILE A 60 -7.56 -3.47 -6.72
C ILE A 60 -6.95 -4.05 -5.44
N LEU A 61 -7.76 -4.28 -4.40
CA LEU A 61 -7.27 -4.87 -3.15
C LEU A 61 -6.73 -6.29 -3.35
N LEU A 62 -7.40 -7.10 -4.16
CA LEU A 62 -6.97 -8.47 -4.45
C LEU A 62 -5.67 -8.48 -5.27
N ALA A 63 -5.52 -7.55 -6.22
CA ALA A 63 -4.27 -7.37 -6.95
C ALA A 63 -3.13 -6.97 -6.01
N GLY A 64 -3.36 -5.99 -5.12
CA GLY A 64 -2.37 -5.61 -4.10
C GLY A 64 -2.03 -6.76 -3.16
N PHE A 65 -2.99 -7.61 -2.81
CA PHE A 65 -2.76 -8.81 -2.01
C PHE A 65 -1.87 -9.81 -2.73
N VAL A 66 -2.19 -10.15 -3.98
CA VAL A 66 -1.39 -11.08 -4.80
C VAL A 66 0.04 -10.58 -4.93
N MET A 67 0.23 -9.28 -5.24
CA MET A 67 1.57 -8.70 -5.33
C MET A 67 2.32 -8.73 -3.99
N THR A 68 1.64 -8.50 -2.87
CA THR A 68 2.25 -8.57 -1.53
C THR A 68 2.68 -10.00 -1.18
N VAL A 69 1.85 -11.00 -1.50
CA VAL A 69 2.18 -12.43 -1.33
C VAL A 69 3.38 -12.81 -2.21
N LEU A 70 3.38 -12.39 -3.48
CA LEU A 70 4.48 -12.64 -4.40
C LEU A 70 5.77 -12.03 -3.87
N TYR A 71 5.76 -10.75 -3.51
CA TYR A 71 6.91 -10.05 -2.91
C TYR A 71 7.51 -10.82 -1.73
N ASN A 72 6.68 -11.20 -0.75
CA ASN A 72 7.15 -11.90 0.45
C ASN A 72 7.63 -13.34 0.12
N SER A 73 6.95 -14.04 -0.79
CA SER A 73 7.35 -15.38 -1.21
C SER A 73 8.70 -15.39 -1.92
N GLN A 74 8.98 -14.40 -2.78
CA GLN A 74 10.27 -14.29 -3.44
C GLN A 74 11.38 -13.97 -2.45
N ASN A 75 11.12 -13.10 -1.48
CA ASN A 75 12.08 -12.82 -0.40
C ASN A 75 12.48 -14.10 0.36
N ILE A 76 11.51 -14.96 0.69
CA ILE A 76 11.77 -16.27 1.31
C ILE A 76 12.61 -17.15 0.37
N VAL A 77 12.25 -17.25 -0.91
CA VAL A 77 12.94 -18.08 -1.91
C VAL A 77 14.40 -17.64 -2.09
N VAL A 78 14.67 -16.34 -2.21
CA VAL A 78 16.03 -15.78 -2.31
C VAL A 78 16.85 -16.22 -1.11
N ASN A 79 16.34 -16.01 0.12
CA ASN A 79 17.02 -16.41 1.34
C ASN A 79 17.30 -17.91 1.41
N LEU A 80 16.35 -18.75 1.00
CA LEU A 80 16.53 -20.20 0.96
C LEU A 80 17.57 -20.63 -0.08
N PHE A 81 17.64 -19.97 -1.24
CA PHE A 81 18.66 -20.24 -2.25
C PHE A 81 20.05 -19.81 -1.80
N LEU A 82 20.18 -18.64 -1.17
CA LEU A 82 21.44 -18.19 -0.59
C LEU A 82 21.96 -19.21 0.44
N VAL A 83 21.12 -19.69 1.35
CA VAL A 83 21.53 -20.72 2.34
C VAL A 83 21.86 -22.04 1.65
N LYS A 84 21.00 -22.52 0.75
CA LYS A 84 21.17 -23.83 0.10
C LYS A 84 22.43 -23.90 -0.75
N PHE A 85 22.66 -22.91 -1.60
CA PHE A 85 23.77 -22.93 -2.56
C PHE A 85 25.03 -22.27 -2.02
N GLY A 86 24.90 -21.26 -1.14
CA GLY A 86 26.03 -20.58 -0.52
C GLY A 86 26.65 -21.34 0.67
N VAL A 87 25.89 -22.18 1.38
CA VAL A 87 26.38 -22.88 2.58
C VAL A 87 26.26 -24.40 2.45
N VAL A 88 25.08 -24.90 2.10
CA VAL A 88 24.77 -26.34 2.23
C VAL A 88 25.38 -27.18 1.10
N THR A 89 25.39 -26.67 -0.12
CA THR A 89 25.78 -27.45 -1.31
C THR A 89 27.27 -27.33 -1.59
N SER A 90 28.08 -28.34 -1.28
CA SER A 90 29.51 -28.35 -1.62
C SER A 90 29.73 -28.51 -3.12
N LEU A 91 30.36 -27.52 -3.77
CA LEU A 91 30.73 -27.57 -5.17
C LEU A 91 32.25 -27.75 -5.34
N PRO A 92 32.71 -28.42 -6.42
CA PRO A 92 34.15 -28.67 -6.65
C PRO A 92 35.02 -27.40 -6.73
N GLY A 93 34.43 -26.25 -7.04
CA GLY A 93 35.15 -24.96 -7.11
C GLY A 93 35.19 -24.19 -5.78
N GLY A 94 34.84 -24.83 -4.66
CA GLY A 94 34.87 -24.20 -3.33
C GLY A 94 33.85 -23.07 -3.16
N LEU A 95 34.14 -22.14 -2.25
CA LEU A 95 33.23 -21.06 -1.85
C LEU A 95 32.86 -20.12 -3.00
N ILE A 96 33.80 -19.82 -3.89
CA ILE A 96 33.57 -18.92 -5.04
C ILE A 96 32.56 -19.55 -6.02
N ALA A 97 32.67 -20.85 -6.28
CA ALA A 97 31.71 -21.55 -7.15
C ALA A 97 30.33 -21.66 -6.49
N GLN A 98 30.28 -21.83 -5.16
CA GLN A 98 29.03 -21.80 -4.38
C GLN A 98 28.32 -20.45 -4.47
N GLU A 99 29.05 -19.37 -4.24
CA GLU A 99 28.54 -17.99 -4.35
C GLU A 99 28.02 -17.71 -5.76
N THR A 100 28.82 -18.00 -6.79
CA THR A 100 28.42 -17.79 -8.20
C THR A 100 27.14 -18.55 -8.55
N VAL A 101 27.00 -19.80 -8.08
CA VAL A 101 25.78 -20.58 -8.31
C VAL A 101 24.61 -20.02 -7.51
N ALA A 102 24.81 -19.63 -6.25
CA ALA A 102 23.77 -19.02 -5.42
C ALA A 102 23.23 -17.74 -6.07
N ASP A 103 24.11 -16.85 -6.51
CA ASP A 103 23.75 -15.60 -7.18
C ASP A 103 22.93 -15.88 -8.44
N SER A 104 23.39 -16.81 -9.29
CA SER A 104 22.67 -17.19 -10.51
C SER A 104 21.25 -17.71 -10.26
N LYS A 105 21.03 -18.37 -9.13
CA LYS A 105 19.70 -18.90 -8.74
C LYS A 105 18.80 -17.82 -8.14
N CYS A 106 19.39 -16.76 -7.59
CA CYS A 106 18.63 -15.66 -6.99
C CYS A 106 18.13 -14.63 -8.02
N ILE A 107 18.73 -14.55 -9.22
CA ILE A 107 18.36 -13.54 -10.24
C ILE A 107 16.85 -13.47 -10.49
N VAL A 108 16.22 -14.59 -10.86
CA VAL A 108 14.79 -14.58 -11.23
C VAL A 108 13.88 -14.23 -10.05
N PRO A 109 14.03 -14.85 -8.86
CA PRO A 109 13.29 -14.44 -7.66
C PRO A 109 13.49 -12.96 -7.29
N THR A 110 14.73 -12.44 -7.34
CA THR A 110 15.03 -11.03 -7.05
C THR A 110 14.29 -10.09 -8.00
N LEU A 111 14.32 -10.39 -9.31
CA LEU A 111 13.57 -9.61 -10.30
C LEU A 111 12.06 -9.63 -9.99
N LEU A 112 11.48 -10.80 -9.76
CA LEU A 112 10.06 -10.91 -9.44
C LEU A 112 9.70 -10.16 -8.15
N GLN A 113 10.60 -10.16 -7.15
CA GLN A 113 10.44 -9.40 -5.92
C GLN A 113 10.44 -7.89 -6.20
N GLU A 114 11.41 -7.38 -6.96
CA GLU A 114 11.51 -5.97 -7.34
C GLU A 114 10.26 -5.52 -8.09
N TRP A 115 9.83 -6.26 -9.12
CA TRP A 115 8.61 -5.94 -9.86
C TRP A 115 7.37 -5.93 -8.96
N SER A 116 7.21 -6.94 -8.10
CA SER A 116 6.09 -7.02 -7.16
C SER A 116 6.08 -5.82 -6.20
N GLY A 117 7.24 -5.45 -5.65
CA GLY A 117 7.40 -4.31 -4.75
C GLY A 117 6.99 -3.00 -5.41
N ASN A 118 7.39 -2.80 -6.67
CA ASN A 118 7.01 -1.61 -7.42
C ASN A 118 5.52 -1.55 -7.74
N PHE A 119 4.89 -2.68 -8.10
CA PHE A 119 3.43 -2.69 -8.27
C PHE A 119 2.69 -2.33 -6.99
N ILE A 120 3.16 -2.78 -5.82
CA ILE A 120 2.58 -2.41 -4.53
C ILE A 120 2.66 -0.89 -4.31
N VAL A 121 3.81 -0.27 -4.59
CA VAL A 121 4.01 1.17 -4.47
C VAL A 121 3.09 1.93 -5.43
N LEU A 122 3.07 1.54 -6.72
CA LEU A 122 2.20 2.18 -7.71
C LEU A 122 0.71 2.07 -7.35
N LEU A 123 0.27 0.94 -6.79
CA LEU A 123 -1.10 0.80 -6.29
C LEU A 123 -1.39 1.73 -5.11
N ALA A 124 -0.40 1.97 -4.25
CA ALA A 124 -0.51 2.95 -3.19
C ALA A 124 -0.63 4.37 -3.76
N ASP A 125 0.23 4.77 -4.70
CA ASP A 125 0.17 6.10 -5.31
C ASP A 125 -1.12 6.34 -6.09
N MET A 126 -1.62 5.31 -6.80
CA MET A 126 -2.95 5.34 -7.42
C MET A 126 -4.05 5.56 -6.38
N ALA A 127 -4.01 4.87 -5.23
CA ALA A 127 -4.98 5.05 -4.16
C ALA A 127 -4.89 6.46 -3.55
N ILE A 128 -3.68 6.98 -3.34
CA ILE A 128 -3.45 8.33 -2.84
C ILE A 128 -3.99 9.39 -3.81
N ALA A 129 -3.67 9.25 -5.10
CA ALA A 129 -4.15 10.15 -6.14
C ALA A 129 -5.68 10.08 -6.28
N TRP A 130 -6.25 8.88 -6.20
CA TRP A 130 -7.70 8.69 -6.21
C TRP A 130 -8.39 9.41 -5.05
N ARG A 131 -7.82 9.39 -3.82
CA ARG A 131 -8.36 10.14 -2.67
C ARG A 131 -8.45 11.64 -2.95
N ALA A 132 -7.36 12.22 -3.45
CA ALA A 132 -7.33 13.63 -3.78
C ALA A 132 -8.32 13.94 -4.93
N TRP A 133 -8.42 13.08 -5.94
CA TRP A 133 -9.38 13.23 -7.03
C TRP A 133 -10.82 13.23 -6.50
N ALA A 134 -11.19 12.27 -5.65
CA ALA A 134 -12.55 12.15 -5.11
C ALA A 134 -13.00 13.43 -4.37
N LEU A 135 -12.09 14.11 -3.67
CA LEU A 135 -12.38 15.37 -2.97
C LEU A 135 -12.50 16.59 -3.88
N TRP A 136 -11.93 16.51 -5.09
CA TRP A 136 -11.89 17.60 -6.06
C TRP A 136 -12.66 17.24 -7.35
N ALA A 137 -13.77 16.50 -7.20
CA ALA A 137 -14.57 16.00 -8.32
C ALA A 137 -14.96 17.08 -9.36
N ASP A 138 -15.14 18.34 -8.95
CA ASP A 138 -15.54 19.41 -9.87
C ASP A 138 -14.37 20.23 -10.43
N ASN A 139 -13.16 20.13 -9.85
CA ASN A 139 -12.04 20.99 -10.24
C ASN A 139 -11.05 20.28 -11.18
N ARG A 140 -11.27 20.44 -12.48
CA ARG A 140 -10.37 19.86 -13.52
C ARG A 140 -8.93 20.35 -13.41
N LEU A 141 -8.69 21.57 -12.93
CA LEU A 141 -7.35 22.16 -12.83
C LEU A 141 -6.45 21.43 -11.82
N ILE A 142 -7.03 20.76 -10.82
CA ILE A 142 -6.28 19.99 -9.82
C ILE A 142 -6.09 18.53 -10.28
N LYS A 143 -7.08 17.99 -11.01
CA LYS A 143 -7.04 16.61 -11.52
C LYS A 143 -5.93 16.39 -12.53
N TRP A 144 -5.79 17.30 -13.50
CA TRP A 144 -4.78 17.20 -14.56
C TRP A 144 -3.34 17.11 -14.04
N PRO A 145 -2.85 18.01 -13.18
CA PRO A 145 -1.48 17.92 -12.68
C PRO A 145 -1.25 16.66 -11.84
N LEU A 146 -2.24 16.23 -11.03
CA LEU A 146 -2.13 15.00 -10.26
C LEU A 146 -2.05 13.76 -11.16
N LEU A 147 -2.85 13.70 -12.22
CA LEU A 147 -2.80 12.64 -13.22
C LEU A 147 -1.45 12.63 -13.96
N ILE A 148 -0.95 13.80 -14.36
CA ILE A 148 0.36 13.93 -15.02
C ILE A 148 1.48 13.44 -14.10
N MET A 149 1.47 13.85 -12.82
CA MET A 149 2.44 13.38 -11.83
C MET A 149 2.40 11.86 -11.67
N LEU A 150 1.20 11.27 -11.55
CA LEU A 150 1.04 9.82 -11.45
C LEU A 150 1.53 9.08 -12.71
N LEU A 151 1.28 9.63 -13.91
CA LEU A 151 1.75 9.02 -15.16
C LEU A 151 3.27 9.09 -15.30
N ILE A 152 3.88 10.21 -14.91
CA ILE A 152 5.34 10.37 -14.86
C ILE A 152 5.93 9.36 -13.88
N ASP A 153 5.32 9.21 -12.71
CA ASP A 153 5.76 8.28 -11.69
C ASP A 153 5.70 6.82 -12.19
N ILE A 154 4.57 6.39 -12.78
CA ILE A 154 4.44 5.06 -13.40
C ILE A 154 5.52 4.85 -14.47
N ALA A 155 5.75 5.84 -15.33
CA ALA A 155 6.72 5.75 -16.41
C ALA A 155 8.15 5.60 -15.87
N VAL A 156 8.53 6.38 -14.86
CA VAL A 156 9.87 6.34 -14.26
C VAL A 156 10.10 5.04 -13.51
N ASN A 157 9.17 4.60 -12.66
CA ASN A 157 9.31 3.32 -11.94
C ASN A 157 9.39 2.14 -12.93
N THR A 158 8.58 2.14 -13.99
CA THR A 158 8.63 1.08 -15.02
C THR A 158 9.95 1.09 -15.79
N ALA A 159 10.44 2.28 -16.17
CA ALA A 159 11.72 2.42 -16.87
C ALA A 159 12.90 1.98 -16.00
N SER A 160 12.86 2.30 -14.71
CA SER A 160 13.88 1.88 -13.74
C SER A 160 13.94 0.36 -13.62
N ASN A 161 12.81 -0.30 -13.42
CA ASN A 161 12.75 -1.77 -13.31
C ASN A 161 13.18 -2.47 -14.58
N LEU A 162 12.86 -1.89 -15.73
CA LEU A 162 13.32 -2.42 -17.01
C LEU A 162 14.84 -2.29 -17.13
N ALA A 163 15.41 -1.15 -16.74
CA ALA A 163 16.86 -0.95 -16.73
C ALA A 163 17.57 -1.92 -15.79
N ASP A 164 17.04 -2.11 -14.57
CA ASP A 164 17.56 -3.08 -13.60
C ASP A 164 17.47 -4.50 -14.16
N THR A 165 16.32 -4.88 -14.74
CA THR A 165 16.14 -6.18 -15.39
C THR A 165 17.18 -6.43 -16.47
N LEU A 166 17.44 -5.44 -17.34
CA LEU A 166 18.44 -5.55 -18.40
C LEU A 166 19.87 -5.66 -17.85
N ALA A 167 20.17 -5.02 -16.72
CA ALA A 167 21.49 -5.07 -16.08
C ALA A 167 21.84 -6.48 -15.56
N TYR A 168 20.85 -7.28 -15.15
CA TYR A 168 21.07 -8.67 -14.72
C TYR A 168 21.38 -9.63 -15.90
N PHE A 169 21.09 -9.24 -17.15
CA PHE A 169 21.39 -10.06 -18.32
C PHE A 169 22.68 -9.58 -19.01
N PRO A 170 23.80 -10.31 -18.88
CA PRO A 170 25.11 -9.89 -19.40
C PRO A 170 25.18 -9.78 -20.94
N LEU A 171 24.13 -10.16 -21.66
CA LEU A 171 24.03 -10.01 -23.11
C LEU A 171 23.78 -8.56 -23.56
N ILE A 172 23.39 -7.66 -22.65
CA ILE A 172 22.94 -6.27 -22.96
C ILE A 172 23.76 -5.28 -22.10
N THR A 173 25.08 -5.36 -22.17
CA THR A 173 26.05 -4.65 -21.30
C THR A 173 26.27 -3.16 -21.64
N GLN A 174 25.24 -2.43 -22.09
CA GLN A 174 25.42 -1.03 -22.50
C GLN A 174 24.32 -0.06 -22.09
N VAL A 175 23.56 -0.35 -21.02
CA VAL A 175 22.67 0.65 -20.41
C VAL A 175 23.30 1.17 -19.12
N ALA A 176 24.23 2.12 -19.29
CA ALA A 176 24.71 2.94 -18.19
C ALA A 176 23.54 3.79 -17.65
N ASN A 177 23.41 3.86 -16.31
CA ASN A 177 22.54 4.75 -15.51
C ASN A 177 21.34 4.12 -14.76
N ALA A 178 21.28 2.81 -14.54
CA ALA A 178 20.22 2.18 -13.72
C ALA A 178 20.15 2.78 -12.28
N VAL A 179 21.32 3.01 -11.65
CA VAL A 179 21.42 3.63 -10.31
C VAL A 179 20.79 5.04 -10.25
N THR A 180 20.83 5.79 -11.35
CA THR A 180 20.30 7.17 -11.40
C THR A 180 18.77 7.21 -11.44
N LEU A 181 18.09 6.14 -11.86
CA LEU A 181 16.63 6.14 -11.96
C LEU A 181 15.94 5.74 -10.65
N ASN A 182 16.56 4.86 -9.86
CA ASN A 182 15.95 4.35 -8.63
C ASN A 182 15.70 5.44 -7.58
N TRP A 183 16.63 6.38 -7.36
CA TRP A 183 16.40 7.49 -6.43
C TRP A 183 15.37 8.50 -6.95
N VAL A 184 15.31 8.71 -8.27
CA VAL A 184 14.32 9.59 -8.90
C VAL A 184 12.91 9.04 -8.71
N GLY A 185 12.72 7.73 -8.84
CA GLY A 185 11.44 7.07 -8.56
C GLY A 185 10.96 7.31 -7.12
N VAL A 186 11.84 7.15 -6.12
CA VAL A 186 11.48 7.42 -4.71
C VAL A 186 11.10 8.90 -4.49
N VAL A 187 11.83 9.83 -5.10
CA VAL A 187 11.54 11.27 -4.99
C VAL A 187 10.22 11.65 -5.69
N LEU A 188 9.91 11.04 -6.83
CA LEU A 188 8.64 11.25 -7.54
C LEU A 188 7.45 10.71 -6.77
N ASN A 189 7.52 9.48 -6.26
CA ASN A 189 6.53 8.89 -5.36
C ASN A 189 6.27 9.80 -4.14
N PHE A 190 7.34 10.32 -3.54
CA PHE A 190 7.24 11.29 -2.44
C PHE A 190 6.55 12.59 -2.87
N GLY A 191 6.86 13.10 -4.06
CA GLY A 191 6.21 14.28 -4.64
C GLY A 191 4.70 14.09 -4.83
N VAL A 192 4.29 12.95 -5.39
CA VAL A 192 2.86 12.58 -5.56
C VAL A 192 2.16 12.52 -4.21
N ASN A 193 2.76 11.83 -3.23
CA ASN A 193 2.20 11.68 -1.90
C ASN A 193 2.06 13.02 -1.16
N ILE A 194 3.08 13.89 -1.18
CA ILE A 194 3.01 15.23 -0.58
C ILE A 194 1.95 16.09 -1.28
N ALA A 195 1.96 16.14 -2.61
CA ALA A 195 1.01 16.97 -3.35
C ALA A 195 -0.43 16.56 -3.04
N ALA A 196 -0.73 15.26 -3.05
CA ALA A 196 -2.04 14.73 -2.69
C ALA A 196 -2.38 15.00 -1.22
N THR A 197 -1.46 14.76 -0.28
CA THR A 197 -1.68 14.96 1.15
C THR A 197 -1.95 16.44 1.46
N LEU A 198 -1.22 17.36 0.85
CA LEU A 198 -1.44 18.81 1.01
C LEU A 198 -2.79 19.25 0.43
N LEU A 199 -3.20 18.69 -0.73
CA LEU A 199 -4.52 18.95 -1.31
C LEU A 199 -5.66 18.45 -0.42
N ILE A 200 -5.50 17.28 0.19
CA ILE A 200 -6.46 16.71 1.16
C ILE A 200 -6.50 17.59 2.42
N ALA A 201 -5.33 17.96 2.96
CA ALA A 201 -5.21 18.81 4.15
C ALA A 201 -5.82 20.20 3.94
N TYR A 202 -5.59 20.81 2.78
CA TYR A 202 -6.22 22.09 2.44
C TYR A 202 -7.76 21.97 2.39
N ARG A 203 -8.29 20.88 1.84
CA ARG A 203 -9.74 20.63 1.82
C ARG A 203 -10.29 20.41 3.23
N ALA A 204 -9.57 19.66 4.06
CA ALA A 204 -9.90 19.42 5.47
C ALA A 204 -9.94 20.73 6.25
N TRP A 205 -8.94 21.59 6.06
CA TRP A 205 -8.87 22.91 6.69
C TRP A 205 -10.02 23.83 6.24
N LYS A 206 -10.31 23.88 4.94
CA LYS A 206 -11.44 24.67 4.40
C LYS A 206 -12.78 24.18 4.97
N HIS A 207 -12.99 22.87 5.02
CA HIS A 207 -14.20 22.27 5.62
C HIS A 207 -14.30 22.61 7.10
N HIS A 208 -13.21 22.45 7.86
CA HIS A 208 -13.17 22.79 9.27
C HIS A 208 -13.51 24.26 9.52
N HIS A 209 -12.92 25.18 8.76
CA HIS A 209 -13.18 26.61 8.88
C HIS A 209 -14.65 26.95 8.55
N SER A 210 -15.24 26.33 7.53
CA SER A 210 -16.65 26.57 7.19
C SER A 210 -17.62 26.03 8.25
N VAL A 211 -17.34 24.85 8.82
CA VAL A 211 -18.20 24.22 9.84
C VAL A 211 -18.05 24.89 11.20
N HIS A 212 -16.84 25.29 11.61
CA HIS A 212 -16.59 25.91 12.90
C HIS A 212 -17.35 27.24 13.09
N VAL A 213 -17.60 27.97 11.99
CA VAL A 213 -18.38 29.22 12.03
C VAL A 213 -19.87 28.95 12.34
N ILE A 214 -20.39 27.77 12.02
CA ILE A 214 -21.83 27.45 12.05
C ILE A 214 -22.19 26.50 13.20
N LEU A 215 -21.36 25.50 13.48
CA LEU A 215 -21.60 24.45 14.47
C LEU A 215 -20.55 24.51 15.57
N HIS A 216 -20.88 25.15 16.69
CA HIS A 216 -19.92 25.47 17.76
C HIS A 216 -19.36 24.26 18.54
N LYS A 217 -19.67 23.00 18.21
CA LYS A 217 -19.20 21.85 19.05
C LYS A 217 -19.20 20.42 18.50
N LYS A 218 -19.75 20.10 17.32
CA LYS A 218 -19.81 18.70 16.83
C LYS A 218 -18.82 18.49 15.69
N GLN A 219 -17.79 17.66 15.92
CA GLN A 219 -16.87 17.23 14.87
C GLN A 219 -17.65 16.36 13.88
N THR A 220 -17.65 16.75 12.60
CA THR A 220 -18.31 15.97 11.55
C THR A 220 -17.48 14.74 11.21
N GLN A 221 -18.13 13.61 10.93
CA GLN A 221 -17.49 12.37 10.51
C GLN A 221 -16.57 12.57 9.30
N VAL A 222 -17.03 13.35 8.31
CA VAL A 222 -16.24 13.74 7.14
C VAL A 222 -14.92 14.39 7.56
N GLY A 223 -14.92 15.23 8.59
CA GLY A 223 -13.71 15.85 9.14
C GLY A 223 -12.74 14.83 9.76
N ALA A 224 -13.26 13.83 10.47
CA ALA A 224 -12.44 12.76 11.04
C ALA A 224 -11.81 11.87 9.95
N ILE A 225 -12.58 11.48 8.93
CA ILE A 225 -12.07 10.70 7.79
C ILE A 225 -10.98 11.48 7.05
N LEU A 226 -11.22 12.77 6.77
CA LEU A 226 -10.24 13.64 6.12
C LEU A 226 -8.95 13.76 6.94
N LEU A 227 -9.06 13.90 8.26
CA LEU A 227 -7.89 13.98 9.14
C LEU A 227 -7.08 12.69 9.11
N LEU A 228 -7.73 11.53 9.19
CA LEU A 228 -7.07 10.23 9.11
C LEU A 228 -6.42 9.98 7.74
N MET A 229 -7.00 10.50 6.65
CA MET A 229 -6.35 10.48 5.33
C MET A 229 -5.06 11.32 5.31
N VAL A 230 -5.06 12.49 5.97
CA VAL A 230 -3.86 13.34 6.09
C VAL A 230 -2.80 12.66 6.96
N GLU A 231 -3.18 12.12 8.11
CA GLU A 231 -2.27 11.44 9.04
C GLU A 231 -1.61 10.22 8.38
N SER A 232 -2.38 9.39 7.66
CA SER A 232 -1.82 8.24 6.93
C SER A 232 -0.87 8.66 5.81
N GLY A 233 -1.18 9.73 5.06
CA GLY A 233 -0.29 10.29 4.05
C GLY A 233 1.00 10.86 4.64
N ALA A 234 0.90 11.53 5.79
CA ALA A 234 2.04 12.08 6.51
C ALA A 234 2.97 10.98 7.06
N ILE A 235 2.41 9.90 7.65
CA ILE A 235 3.20 8.75 8.12
C ILE A 235 3.96 8.11 6.96
N LEU A 236 3.29 7.88 5.82
CA LEU A 236 3.95 7.36 4.63
C LEU A 236 5.05 8.32 4.12
N GLY A 237 4.79 9.63 4.16
CA GLY A 237 5.76 10.66 3.80
C GLY A 237 7.01 10.65 4.67
N VAL A 238 6.87 10.45 5.99
CA VAL A 238 8.01 10.31 6.91
C VAL A 238 8.86 9.10 6.55
N VAL A 239 8.22 7.94 6.29
CA VAL A 239 8.94 6.73 5.86
C VAL A 239 9.70 6.98 4.55
N GLN A 240 9.07 7.64 3.56
CA GLN A 240 9.71 8.02 2.30
C GLN A 240 10.92 8.94 2.50
N VAL A 241 10.82 9.95 3.36
CA VAL A 241 11.96 10.83 3.70
C VAL A 241 13.10 10.03 4.31
N CYS A 242 12.80 9.12 5.25
CA CYS A 242 13.82 8.23 5.82
C CYS A 242 14.51 7.39 4.75
N CYS A 243 13.76 6.81 3.80
CA CYS A 243 14.31 6.08 2.66
C CYS A 243 15.22 6.96 1.80
N ILE A 244 14.81 8.19 1.47
CA ILE A 244 15.62 9.14 0.69
C ILE A 244 16.94 9.45 1.40
N VAL A 245 16.88 9.79 2.70
CA VAL A 245 18.08 10.09 3.50
C VAL A 245 19.04 8.91 3.52
N ILE A 246 18.53 7.70 3.74
CA ILE A 246 19.37 6.50 3.80
C ILE A 246 19.99 6.17 2.43
N ASN A 247 19.26 6.32 1.33
CA ASN A 247 19.83 6.17 -0.01
C ASN A 247 20.96 7.18 -0.29
N VAL A 248 20.84 8.43 0.18
CA VAL A 248 21.91 9.43 0.04
C VAL A 248 23.14 9.07 0.88
N LEU A 249 22.93 8.55 2.09
CA LEU A 249 24.02 8.12 2.97
C LEU A 249 24.76 6.89 2.42
N GLU A 250 24.04 5.97 1.77
CA GLU A 250 24.61 4.76 1.18
C GLU A 250 25.67 5.07 0.10
N ILE A 251 25.50 6.14 -0.68
CA ILE A 251 26.46 6.57 -1.71
C ILE A 251 27.88 6.76 -1.14
N HIS A 252 27.98 7.11 0.15
CA HIS A 252 29.24 7.39 0.82
C HIS A 252 29.68 6.26 1.78
N ALA A 253 28.88 5.18 1.90
CA ALA A 253 29.11 4.12 2.86
C ALA A 253 30.00 3.00 2.29
N ALA A 254 30.88 2.44 3.12
CA ALA A 254 31.60 1.22 2.78
C ALA A 254 30.67 -0.01 2.90
N ASN A 255 30.84 -1.02 2.05
CA ASN A 255 30.13 -2.30 2.16
C ASN A 255 30.99 -3.32 2.92
N PRO A 256 30.48 -3.99 3.97
CA PRO A 256 29.14 -3.87 4.57
C PRO A 256 29.07 -2.71 5.59
N SER A 257 27.93 -2.01 5.67
CA SER A 257 27.68 -0.98 6.69
C SER A 257 26.30 -1.12 7.34
N PRO A 258 26.12 -0.59 8.57
CA PRO A 258 24.80 -0.46 9.20
C PRO A 258 23.78 0.28 8.34
N ILE A 259 24.23 1.14 7.43
CA ILE A 259 23.38 1.87 6.48
C ILE A 259 22.70 0.91 5.51
N ASN A 260 23.41 -0.11 5.02
CA ASN A 260 22.82 -1.13 4.15
C ASN A 260 21.71 -1.91 4.87
N THR A 261 21.96 -2.31 6.12
CA THR A 261 20.93 -2.96 6.95
C THR A 261 19.73 -2.02 7.14
N ALA A 262 19.95 -0.77 7.54
CA ALA A 262 18.87 0.21 7.71
C ALA A 262 18.06 0.44 6.42
N LYS A 263 18.72 0.48 5.26
CA LYS A 263 18.07 0.59 3.95
C LYS A 263 17.10 -0.55 3.69
N VAL A 264 17.54 -1.79 3.94
CA VAL A 264 16.72 -2.97 3.72
C VAL A 264 15.49 -2.98 4.66
N PHE A 265 15.69 -2.66 5.94
CA PHE A 265 14.58 -2.55 6.91
C PHE A 265 13.58 -1.45 6.53
N LEU A 266 14.06 -0.26 6.16
CA LEU A 266 13.19 0.85 5.75
C LEU A 266 12.49 0.55 4.42
N GLY A 267 13.15 -0.14 3.49
CA GLY A 267 12.55 -0.62 2.26
C GLY A 267 11.37 -1.54 2.54
N ALA A 268 11.54 -2.54 3.41
CA ALA A 268 10.45 -3.41 3.84
C ALA A 268 9.31 -2.61 4.50
N LEU A 269 9.63 -1.69 5.43
CA LEU A 269 8.64 -0.83 6.07
C LEU A 269 7.86 0.01 5.06
N TYR A 270 8.55 0.58 4.07
CA TYR A 270 7.94 1.35 3.00
C TYR A 270 7.00 0.50 2.15
N THR A 271 7.45 -0.67 1.67
CA THR A 271 6.64 -1.58 0.84
C THR A 271 5.37 -2.01 1.58
N TYR A 272 5.47 -2.42 2.84
CA TYR A 272 4.29 -2.83 3.60
C TYR A 272 3.39 -1.64 3.99
N SER A 273 3.94 -0.46 4.25
CA SER A 273 3.15 0.76 4.46
C SER A 273 2.35 1.13 3.20
N ALA A 274 2.98 1.01 2.02
CA ALA A 274 2.32 1.20 0.73
C ALA A 274 1.20 0.17 0.53
N ALA A 275 1.45 -1.11 0.81
CA ALA A 275 0.42 -2.17 0.71
C ALA A 275 -0.77 -1.94 1.65
N ILE A 276 -0.51 -1.49 2.89
CA ILE A 276 -1.55 -1.23 3.90
C ILE A 276 -2.39 0.00 3.56
N ASN A 277 -1.84 1.00 2.87
CA ASN A 277 -2.52 2.27 2.60
C ASN A 277 -3.92 2.10 1.96
N PRO A 278 -4.10 1.43 0.80
CA PRO A 278 -5.42 1.22 0.22
C PRO A 278 -6.33 0.35 1.12
N VAL A 279 -5.77 -0.59 1.87
CA VAL A 279 -6.54 -1.44 2.80
C VAL A 279 -7.12 -0.61 3.96
N ALA A 280 -6.28 0.22 4.58
CA ALA A 280 -6.66 1.10 5.69
C ALA A 280 -7.70 2.13 5.25
N LEU A 281 -7.56 2.67 4.05
CA LEU A 281 -8.53 3.57 3.45
C LEU A 281 -9.92 2.93 3.34
N VAL A 282 -9.99 1.68 2.88
CA VAL A 282 -11.27 0.96 2.76
C VAL A 282 -11.88 0.70 4.14
N ILE A 283 -11.08 0.24 5.10
CA ILE A 283 -11.56 0.05 6.47
C ILE A 283 -12.15 1.35 6.99
N LEU A 284 -11.43 2.46 6.85
CA LEU A 284 -11.86 3.76 7.35
C LEU A 284 -13.16 4.26 6.71
N VAL A 285 -13.27 4.17 5.38
CA VAL A 285 -14.45 4.64 4.65
C VAL A 285 -15.68 3.79 5.01
N GLN A 286 -15.51 2.48 5.12
CA GLN A 286 -16.62 1.57 5.40
C GLN A 286 -17.08 1.62 6.86
N THR A 287 -16.15 1.75 7.81
CA THR A 287 -16.49 1.86 9.24
C THR A 287 -17.10 3.21 9.56
N GLY A 288 -16.64 4.29 8.91
CA GLY A 288 -17.27 5.61 9.02
C GLY A 288 -18.75 5.55 8.72
N ASN A 289 -19.14 5.05 7.55
CA ASN A 289 -20.56 5.00 7.15
C ASN A 289 -21.45 4.23 8.14
N THR A 290 -20.94 3.19 8.79
CA THR A 290 -21.73 2.41 9.77
C THR A 290 -22.07 3.21 11.03
N TYR A 291 -21.20 4.15 11.45
CA TYR A 291 -21.51 5.01 12.60
C TYR A 291 -22.64 5.99 12.28
N GLU A 292 -22.65 6.59 11.09
CA GLU A 292 -23.72 7.50 10.63
C GLU A 292 -25.10 6.84 10.62
N ASP A 293 -25.21 5.61 10.09
CA ASP A 293 -26.48 4.86 10.07
C ASP A 293 -27.01 4.57 11.48
N SER A 294 -26.11 4.36 12.45
CA SER A 294 -26.49 4.07 13.85
C SER A 294 -26.99 5.31 14.58
N PHE A 295 -26.39 6.48 14.34
CA PHE A 295 -26.82 7.74 14.97
C PHE A 295 -28.23 8.17 14.53
N HIS A 296 -28.60 7.93 13.27
CA HIS A 296 -29.94 8.27 12.78
C HIS A 296 -31.06 7.43 13.41
N LEU A 297 -30.74 6.27 13.97
CA LEU A 297 -31.69 5.38 14.63
C LEU A 297 -31.99 5.79 16.08
N GLU A 298 -31.04 6.44 16.77
CA GLU A 298 -31.22 6.94 18.15
C GLU A 298 -31.96 8.29 18.23
N ASP A 299 -31.85 9.11 17.17
CA ASP A 299 -32.50 10.42 17.09
C ASP A 299 -33.99 10.34 16.67
N LEU A 300 -34.52 9.14 16.38
CA LEU A 300 -35.97 8.96 16.24
C LEU A 300 -36.59 9.09 17.64
N PRO A 301 -37.35 10.17 17.91
CA PRO A 301 -38.00 10.32 19.21
C PRO A 301 -38.86 9.07 19.40
N SER A 302 -38.75 8.44 20.57
CA SER A 302 -39.64 7.39 21.03
C SER A 302 -41.05 7.96 21.05
N LEU A 303 -41.69 7.93 19.89
CA LEU A 303 -42.99 8.51 19.64
C LEU A 303 -43.96 7.65 20.43
N ASP A 304 -44.38 8.23 21.55
CA ASP A 304 -45.40 7.79 22.49
C ASP A 304 -46.29 6.67 21.93
N ILE A 305 -45.98 5.44 22.32
CA ILE A 305 -46.95 4.33 22.35
C ILE A 305 -47.83 4.57 23.58
N ASN A 306 -48.58 5.67 23.56
CA ASN A 306 -49.61 6.00 24.54
C ASN A 306 -50.67 6.89 23.86
N SER A 307 -51.30 6.41 22.79
CA SER A 307 -52.64 6.89 22.47
C SER A 307 -53.53 5.77 21.92
N ALA A 308 -54.50 5.41 22.77
CA ALA A 308 -55.88 5.11 22.42
C ALA A 308 -56.14 4.07 21.32
N HIS A 309 -56.28 2.81 21.74
CA HIS A 309 -57.05 1.82 20.99
C HIS A 309 -58.26 1.35 21.82
N MET A 310 -59.35 2.12 21.79
CA MET A 310 -60.69 1.58 21.95
C MET A 310 -61.70 2.52 21.31
N THR A 311 -62.64 1.95 20.54
CA THR A 311 -63.68 2.56 19.67
C THR A 311 -63.18 2.99 18.29
N SER A 312 -63.80 2.70 17.15
CA SER A 312 -65.13 2.13 16.84
C SER A 312 -65.23 1.87 15.31
N LEU A 313 -66.00 0.85 14.92
CA LEU A 313 -66.73 0.62 13.65
C LEU A 313 -66.06 0.90 12.29
N GLY A 314 -66.09 -0.11 11.41
CA GLY A 314 -65.87 0.10 9.97
C GLY A 314 -66.03 -1.17 9.12
N THR A 315 -67.25 -1.41 8.69
CA THR A 315 -67.76 -2.41 7.73
C THR A 315 -67.01 -2.49 6.39
N GLN A 316 -66.88 -3.74 5.92
CA GLN A 316 -66.80 -4.27 4.55
C GLN A 316 -67.05 -3.31 3.36
N HIS A 317 -66.17 -3.33 2.34
CA HIS A 317 -66.43 -3.87 0.98
C HIS A 317 -65.14 -3.89 0.11
N PRO A 318 -65.01 -4.79 -0.90
CA PRO A 318 -63.76 -5.09 -1.62
C PRO A 318 -63.73 -4.60 -3.09
N LEU A 319 -62.59 -4.92 -3.73
CA LEU A 319 -62.27 -5.00 -5.16
C LEU A 319 -61.84 -3.72 -5.89
N GLY A 320 -60.64 -3.81 -6.48
CA GLY A 320 -60.08 -2.84 -7.40
C GLY A 320 -58.66 -3.25 -7.82
N SER A 321 -58.57 -4.35 -8.56
CA SER A 321 -57.37 -4.77 -9.30
C SER A 321 -56.91 -3.68 -10.27
N HIS A 322 -55.66 -3.24 -10.17
CA HIS A 322 -54.97 -2.65 -11.30
C HIS A 322 -53.49 -3.06 -11.33
N GLU A 323 -53.29 -4.08 -12.14
CA GLU A 323 -52.13 -4.39 -12.97
C GLU A 323 -51.52 -3.12 -13.59
N VAL A 324 -50.22 -2.87 -13.37
CA VAL A 324 -49.40 -2.05 -14.28
C VAL A 324 -48.01 -2.68 -14.39
N GLU A 325 -47.67 -2.90 -15.65
CA GLU A 325 -46.49 -3.49 -16.24
C GLU A 325 -45.15 -2.88 -15.77
N GLY A 326 -44.14 -3.74 -15.75
CA GLY A 326 -42.75 -3.34 -15.66
C GLY A 326 -42.23 -2.77 -16.97
N TYR A 327 -41.24 -1.87 -16.85
CA TYR A 327 -40.32 -1.55 -17.93
C TYR A 327 -38.88 -1.51 -17.39
N PHE A 328 -38.03 -2.04 -18.25
CA PHE A 328 -36.58 -2.19 -18.19
C PHE A 328 -35.81 -0.92 -17.83
#